data_AF-A0A0D2ZZC6-F1
#
_entry.id   AF-A0A0D2ZZC6-F1
#
_cell.length_a   1.000
_cell.length_b   1.000
_cell.length_c   1.000
_cell.angle_alpha   90.00
_cell.angle_beta   90.00
_cell.angle_gamma   90.00
#
_symmetry.space_group_name_H-M   'P 1'
#
loop_
_entity.id
_entity.type
_entity.pdbx_description
1 polymer ?
#
loop_
_entity_poly.entity_id
_entity_poly.type
_entity_poly.pdbx_seq_one_letter_code
_entity_poly.pdbx_strand_id
1 'polypeptide(L)'
;NAIESHSHLFFECSFAAVAWNRFRGRFLASPPPSVAAVVDLCRHLQGPHASRVAVVMKLLNQVIIYNLWRERNARIFRDVSMTQEAFYKVVDRGIKDRLLSLPSVSASSPSLLELYFWIVSPYS
;
A
#
# COMPACT_ATOMS: atom_id res chain seq x y z
N ASN A 1 -15.72 -6.68 22.44
CA ASN A 1 -14.75 -7.62 21.85
C ASN A 1 -14.99 -7.74 20.36
N ALA A 2 -14.30 -6.94 19.55
CA ALA A 2 -14.28 -7.17 18.11
C ALA A 2 -13.51 -8.47 17.83
N ILE A 3 -13.96 -9.26 16.87
CA ILE A 3 -13.25 -10.47 16.44
C ILE A 3 -11.94 -10.02 15.80
N GLU A 4 -10.80 -10.37 16.38
CA GLU A 4 -9.48 -10.12 15.79
C GLU A 4 -9.24 -11.07 14.61
N SER A 5 -9.86 -10.77 13.48
CA SER A 5 -9.63 -11.48 12.22
C SER A 5 -8.50 -10.81 11.43
N HIS A 6 -7.88 -11.57 10.51
CA HIS A 6 -6.88 -11.01 9.59
C HIS A 6 -7.43 -9.78 8.82
N SER A 7 -8.67 -9.85 8.33
CA SER A 7 -9.32 -8.74 7.64
C SER A 7 -9.48 -7.52 8.56
N HIS A 8 -9.92 -7.76 9.80
CA HIS A 8 -10.07 -6.69 10.78
C HIS A 8 -8.74 -6.00 11.07
N LEU A 9 -7.70 -6.77 11.38
CA LEU A 9 -6.40 -6.24 11.78
C LEU A 9 -5.71 -5.42 10.68
N PHE A 10 -5.85 -5.83 9.41
CA PHE A 10 -5.07 -5.26 8.32
C PHE A 10 -5.86 -4.38 7.35
N PHE A 11 -7.20 -4.37 7.41
CA PHE A 11 -8.03 -3.66 6.43
C PHE A 11 -9.19 -2.87 7.05
N GLU A 12 -9.86 -3.40 8.08
CA GLU A 12 -11.13 -2.83 8.55
C GLU A 12 -11.01 -1.99 9.83
N CYS A 13 -10.04 -2.28 10.71
CA CYS A 13 -9.90 -1.51 11.94
C CYS A 13 -9.65 -0.03 11.62
N SER A 14 -10.10 0.87 12.51
CA SER A 14 -10.09 2.33 12.24
C SER A 14 -8.71 2.84 11.83
N PHE A 15 -7.65 2.31 12.45
CA PHE A 15 -6.28 2.66 12.09
C PHE A 15 -5.91 2.20 10.68
N ALA A 16 -6.18 0.94 10.34
CA ALA A 16 -5.91 0.37 9.03
C ALA A 16 -6.74 1.05 7.92
N ALA A 17 -8.02 1.31 8.17
CA ALA A 17 -8.90 1.98 7.22
C ALA A 17 -8.40 3.40 6.87
N VAL A 18 -7.94 4.16 7.87
CA VAL A 18 -7.34 5.49 7.64
C VAL A 18 -6.02 5.36 6.88
N ALA A 19 -5.19 4.38 7.21
CA ALA A 19 -3.94 4.12 6.49
C ALA A 19 -4.20 3.82 5.00
N TRP A 20 -5.09 2.89 4.68
CA TRP A 20 -5.46 2.58 3.30
C TRP A 20 -6.09 3.76 2.56
N ASN A 21 -6.92 4.55 3.25
CA ASN A 21 -7.56 5.74 2.65
C ASN A 21 -6.55 6.77 2.14
N ARG A 22 -5.35 6.85 2.74
CA ARG A 22 -4.26 7.73 2.31
C ARG A 22 -3.57 7.28 1.02
N PHE A 23 -3.67 6.00 0.68
CA PHE A 23 -3.09 5.42 -0.54
C PHE A 23 -4.15 5.13 -1.62
N ARG A 24 -5.36 5.65 -1.46
CA ARG A 24 -6.34 5.70 -2.53
C ARG A 24 -5.86 6.60 -3.67
N GLY A 25 -6.34 6.29 -4.86
CA GLY A 25 -6.11 7.13 -6.03
C GLY A 25 -6.55 6.41 -7.29
N ARG A 26 -5.87 6.67 -8.42
CA ARG A 26 -6.34 6.31 -9.76
C ARG A 26 -6.73 4.83 -9.92
N PHE A 27 -6.00 3.94 -9.26
CA PHE A 27 -6.21 2.49 -9.37
C PHE A 27 -6.88 1.86 -8.14
N LEU A 28 -7.08 2.63 -7.06
CA LEU A 28 -7.66 2.15 -5.81
C LEU A 28 -8.74 3.13 -5.32
N ALA A 29 -9.97 2.92 -5.77
CA ALA A 29 -11.10 3.81 -5.48
C ALA A 29 -11.53 3.77 -4.00
N SER A 30 -11.40 2.61 -3.36
CA SER A 30 -11.73 2.38 -1.95
C SER A 30 -10.66 1.52 -1.27
N PRO A 31 -10.53 1.57 0.06
CA PRO A 31 -9.67 0.63 0.79
C PRO A 31 -10.04 -0.82 0.43
N PRO A 32 -9.05 -1.67 0.12
CA PRO A 32 -9.34 -3.07 -0.17
C PRO A 32 -9.81 -3.77 1.12
N PRO A 33 -10.78 -4.69 1.07
CA PRO A 33 -11.23 -5.43 2.26
C PRO A 33 -10.29 -6.59 2.65
N SER A 34 -9.39 -7.00 1.76
CA SER A 34 -8.50 -8.13 1.98
C SER A 34 -7.31 -8.14 1.01
N VAL A 35 -6.33 -9.01 1.28
CA VAL A 35 -5.22 -9.29 0.35
C VAL A 35 -5.75 -9.83 -0.98
N ALA A 36 -6.73 -10.73 -0.93
CA ALA A 36 -7.33 -11.32 -2.12
C ALA A 36 -7.94 -10.23 -3.03
N ALA A 37 -8.63 -9.25 -2.45
CA ALA A 37 -9.21 -8.15 -3.20
C ALA A 37 -8.16 -7.29 -3.92
N VAL A 38 -6.97 -7.08 -3.32
CA VAL A 38 -5.86 -6.39 -4.01
C VAL A 38 -5.35 -7.21 -5.17
N VAL A 39 -5.22 -8.53 -5.01
CA VAL A 39 -4.78 -9.42 -6.09
C VAL A 39 -5.80 -9.46 -7.22
N ASP A 40 -7.09 -9.51 -6.90
CA ASP A 40 -8.17 -9.45 -7.88
C ASP A 40 -8.16 -8.12 -8.63
N LEU A 41 -8.02 -6.99 -7.92
CA LEU A 41 -7.82 -5.69 -8.57
C LEU A 41 -6.67 -5.71 -9.56
N CYS A 42 -5.52 -6.28 -9.18
CA CYS A 42 -4.35 -6.39 -10.06
C CYS A 42 -4.60 -7.24 -11.31
N ARG A 43 -5.44 -8.30 -11.22
CA ARG A 43 -5.79 -9.16 -12.37
C ARG A 43 -6.66 -8.43 -13.40
N HIS A 44 -7.47 -7.49 -12.95
CA HIS A 44 -8.41 -6.76 -13.81
C HIS A 44 -7.83 -5.46 -14.39
N LEU A 45 -6.61 -5.05 -14.00
CA LEU A 45 -5.95 -3.88 -14.58
C LEU A 45 -5.77 -4.03 -16.09
N GLN A 46 -6.10 -2.98 -16.83
CA GLN A 46 -5.98 -2.92 -18.29
C GLN A 46 -5.03 -1.81 -18.73
N GLY A 47 -4.48 -1.94 -19.93
CA GLY A 47 -3.63 -0.92 -20.56
C GLY A 47 -2.14 -1.25 -20.58
N PRO A 48 -1.32 -0.38 -21.22
CA PRO A 48 0.08 -0.68 -21.57
C PRO A 48 1.01 -0.86 -20.35
N HIS A 49 0.59 -0.41 -19.18
CA HIS A 49 1.38 -0.48 -17.95
C HIS A 49 0.75 -1.37 -16.86
N ALA A 50 -0.32 -2.11 -17.19
CA ALA A 50 -1.11 -2.87 -16.21
C ALA A 50 -0.27 -3.83 -15.36
N SER A 51 0.61 -4.61 -16.00
CA SER A 51 1.49 -5.57 -15.31
C SER A 51 2.45 -4.89 -14.32
N ARG A 52 2.93 -3.69 -14.66
CA ARG A 52 3.89 -2.93 -13.86
C ARG A 52 3.19 -2.18 -12.72
N VAL A 53 1.99 -1.64 -12.98
CA VAL A 53 1.11 -1.12 -11.94
C VAL A 53 0.73 -2.22 -10.95
N ALA A 54 0.46 -3.44 -11.42
CA ALA A 54 0.20 -4.59 -10.55
C ALA A 54 1.39 -4.92 -9.64
N VAL A 55 2.64 -4.80 -10.12
CA VAL A 55 3.84 -4.96 -9.28
C VAL A 55 3.87 -3.91 -8.17
N VAL A 56 3.64 -2.64 -8.49
CA VAL A 56 3.62 -1.55 -7.50
C VAL A 56 2.50 -1.76 -6.48
N MET A 57 1.29 -2.12 -6.92
CA MET A 57 0.15 -2.38 -6.04
C MET A 57 0.40 -3.57 -5.08
N LYS A 58 0.98 -4.67 -5.59
CA LYS A 58 1.36 -5.81 -4.75
C LYS A 58 2.41 -5.42 -3.70
N LEU A 59 3.42 -4.65 -4.10
CA LEU A 59 4.45 -4.16 -3.20
C LEU A 59 3.86 -3.22 -2.14
N LEU A 60 3.01 -2.27 -2.54
CA LEU A 60 2.32 -1.36 -1.63
C LEU A 60 1.50 -2.13 -0.58
N ASN A 61 0.75 -3.15 -1.02
CA ASN A 61 0.00 -4.01 -0.11
C ASN A 61 0.90 -4.72 0.90
N GLN A 62 2.05 -5.27 0.46
CA GLN A 62 3.01 -5.89 1.37
C GLN A 62 3.59 -4.88 2.37
N VAL A 63 3.98 -3.69 1.93
CA VAL A 63 4.57 -2.65 2.79
C VAL A 63 3.54 -2.14 3.82
N ILE A 64 2.29 -1.92 3.43
CA ILE A 64 1.23 -1.48 4.35
C ILE A 64 0.96 -2.57 5.40
N ILE A 65 0.72 -3.81 4.98
CA ILE A 65 0.42 -4.92 5.91
C ILE A 65 1.57 -5.12 6.90
N TYR A 66 2.81 -5.13 6.42
CA TYR A 66 3.98 -5.27 7.27
C TYR A 66 4.07 -4.15 8.31
N ASN A 67 3.85 -2.89 7.90
CA ASN A 67 3.92 -1.77 8.84
C ASN A 67 2.72 -1.75 9.80
N LEU A 68 1.52 -2.17 9.39
CA LEU A 68 0.37 -2.33 10.30
C LEU A 68 0.67 -3.39 11.37
N TRP A 69 1.24 -4.53 10.96
CA TRP A 69 1.70 -5.55 11.90
C TRP A 69 2.76 -5.00 12.86
N ARG A 70 3.74 -4.25 12.36
CA ARG A 70 4.78 -3.62 13.20
C ARG A 70 4.22 -2.61 14.18
N GLU A 71 3.34 -1.73 13.73
CA GLU A 71 2.71 -0.70 14.57
C GLU A 71 1.93 -1.36 15.70
N ARG A 72 1.09 -2.34 15.37
CA ARG A 72 0.28 -3.05 16.37
C ARG A 72 1.15 -3.80 17.39
N ASN A 73 2.20 -4.47 16.95
CA ASN A 73 3.12 -5.15 17.86
C ASN A 73 3.92 -4.16 18.73
N ALA A 74 4.32 -3.02 18.19
CA ALA A 74 4.97 -1.98 18.98
C ALA A 74 4.02 -1.44 20.07
N ARG A 75 2.74 -1.27 19.75
CA ARG A 75 1.73 -0.84 20.71
C ARG A 75 1.51 -1.87 21.82
N ILE A 76 1.39 -3.15 21.47
CA ILE A 76 1.11 -4.23 22.45
C ILE A 76 2.33 -4.52 23.33
N PHE A 77 3.51 -4.67 22.74
CA PHE A 77 4.69 -5.21 23.44
C PHE A 77 5.66 -4.13 23.92
N ARG A 78 5.51 -2.89 23.48
CA ARG A 78 6.45 -1.79 23.81
C ARG A 78 5.74 -0.51 24.25
N ASP A 79 4.41 -0.49 24.26
CA ASP A 79 3.61 0.70 24.54
C ASP A 79 3.97 1.92 23.66
N VAL A 80 4.45 1.65 22.43
CA VAL A 80 4.81 2.68 21.45
C VAL A 80 3.77 2.70 20.34
N SER A 81 3.17 3.87 20.12
CA SER A 81 2.16 4.09 19.07
C SER A 81 2.65 5.10 18.05
N MET A 82 2.24 4.93 16.79
CA MET A 82 2.50 5.89 15.72
C MET A 82 1.27 6.76 15.45
N THR A 83 1.50 8.01 15.07
CA THR A 83 0.45 8.83 14.45
C THR A 83 0.19 8.34 13.02
N GLN A 84 -1.00 8.63 12.48
CA GLN A 84 -1.35 8.30 11.10
C GLN A 84 -0.37 8.94 10.09
N GLU A 85 0.09 10.16 10.37
CA GLU A 85 1.05 10.85 9.52
C GLU A 85 2.44 10.20 9.56
N ALA A 86 2.92 9.80 10.75
CA ALA A 86 4.18 9.09 10.88
C ALA A 86 4.11 7.72 10.17
N PHE A 87 2.98 7.01 10.30
CA PHE A 87 2.75 5.75 9.61
C PHE A 87 2.82 5.93 8.09
N TYR A 88 2.11 6.92 7.55
CA TYR A 88 2.15 7.26 6.14
C TYR A 88 3.57 7.54 5.65
N LYS A 89 4.33 8.39 6.36
CA LYS A 89 5.73 8.71 6.01
C LYS A 89 6.62 7.46 5.96
N VAL A 90 6.46 6.53 6.90
CA VAL A 90 7.22 5.27 6.92
C VAL A 90 6.87 4.37 5.74
N VAL A 91 5.58 4.22 5.42
CA VAL A 91 5.13 3.41 4.28
C VAL A 91 5.58 4.04 2.96
N ASP A 92 5.33 5.34 2.77
CA ASP A 92 5.69 6.08 1.56
C ASP A 92 7.20 6.09 1.32
N ARG A 93 8.01 6.28 2.37
CA ARG A 93 9.46 6.16 2.25
C ARG A 93 9.89 4.73 1.92
N GLY A 94 9.33 3.75 2.61
CA GLY A 94 9.65 2.33 2.41
C GLY A 94 9.37 1.86 0.99
N ILE A 95 8.24 2.24 0.39
CA ILE A 95 7.95 1.90 -1.00
C ILE A 95 8.88 2.63 -1.97
N LYS A 96 9.13 3.93 -1.78
CA LYS A 96 10.05 4.71 -2.63
C LYS A 96 11.46 4.11 -2.64
N ASP A 97 12.01 3.80 -1.47
CA ASP A 97 13.34 3.19 -1.34
C ASP A 97 13.41 1.83 -2.04
N ARG A 98 12.35 1.01 -1.94
CA ARG A 98 12.29 -0.28 -2.64
C ARG A 98 12.19 -0.11 -4.15
N LEU A 99 11.33 0.79 -4.63
CA LEU A 99 11.18 1.03 -6.06
C LEU A 99 12.45 1.62 -6.70
N LEU A 100 13.16 2.50 -5.98
CA LEU A 100 14.46 3.05 -6.40
C LEU A 100 15.57 1.99 -6.46
N SER A 101 15.49 0.95 -5.62
CA SER A 101 16.48 -0.14 -5.63
C SER A 101 16.31 -1.12 -6.78
N LEU A 102 15.20 -1.05 -7.53
CA LEU A 102 14.94 -1.94 -8.66
C LEU A 102 15.52 -1.36 -9.95
N PRO A 103 16.22 -2.17 -10.77
CA PRO A 103 16.81 -1.69 -12.02
C PRO A 103 15.72 -1.24 -13.00
N SER A 104 15.98 -0.14 -13.71
CA SER A 104 15.11 0.29 -14.82
C SER A 104 15.19 -0.70 -15.97
N VAL A 105 14.04 -1.08 -16.53
CA VAL A 105 13.95 -2.06 -17.63
C VAL A 105 14.16 -1.38 -19.00
N SER A 106 13.81 -0.10 -19.14
CA SER A 106 14.01 0.66 -20.38
C SER A 106 13.88 2.17 -20.14
N ALA A 107 14.58 2.99 -20.94
CA ALA A 107 14.51 4.45 -20.88
C ALA A 107 13.20 5.04 -21.46
N SER A 108 12.46 4.24 -22.24
CA SER A 108 11.24 4.66 -22.93
C SER A 108 9.94 4.34 -22.18
N SER A 109 10.03 3.71 -21.01
CA SER A 109 8.87 3.36 -20.18
C SER A 109 8.93 4.07 -18.83
N PRO A 110 7.78 4.48 -18.26
CA PRO A 110 7.78 5.17 -16.97
C PRO A 110 8.38 4.26 -15.89
N SER A 111 9.23 4.73 -15.00
CA SER A 111 9.78 3.93 -13.90
C SER A 111 8.67 3.40 -12.96
N LEU A 112 8.96 2.36 -12.15
CA LEU A 112 7.99 1.89 -11.17
C LEU A 112 7.65 2.97 -10.12
N LEU A 113 8.60 3.86 -9.83
CA LEU A 113 8.40 5.01 -8.95
C LEU A 113 7.42 6.03 -9.56
N GLU A 114 7.52 6.29 -10.86
CA GLU A 114 6.56 7.15 -11.58
C GLU A 114 5.16 6.52 -11.57
N LEU A 115 5.06 5.21 -11.78
CA LEU A 115 3.79 4.50 -11.67
C LEU A 115 3.22 4.54 -10.24
N TYR A 116 4.07 4.51 -9.21
CA TYR A 116 3.64 4.72 -7.83
C TYR A 116 3.05 6.11 -7.64
N PHE A 117 3.66 7.16 -8.19
CA PHE A 117 3.10 8.50 -8.13
C PHE A 117 1.74 8.60 -8.83
N TRP A 118 1.51 7.87 -9.92
CA TRP A 118 0.17 7.81 -10.55
C TRP A 118 -0.88 7.11 -9.67
N ILE A 119 -0.47 6.20 -8.79
CA ILE A 119 -1.38 5.54 -7.85
C ILE A 119 -1.78 6.49 -6.72
N VAL A 120 -0.83 7.23 -6.14
CA VAL A 120 -1.07 8.07 -4.94
C VAL A 120 -1.46 9.51 -5.25
N SER A 121 -1.26 9.99 -6.48
CA SER A 121 -1.64 11.33 -6.92
C SER A 121 -3.06 11.31 -7.52
N PRO A 122 -4.00 12.13 -7.02
CA PRO A 122 -5.34 12.22 -7.59
C PRO A 122 -5.42 12.93 -8.96
N TYR A 123 -4.32 13.49 -9.47
CA TYR A 123 -4.32 14.36 -10.68
C TYR A 123 -3.28 13.99 -11.76
N SER A 124 -2.81 12.73 -11.80
CA SER A 124 -1.88 12.25 -12.84
C SER A 124 -2.57 11.35 -13.86
#